data_AF-Q9YEP4-F1
#
_entry.id   AF-Q9YEP4-F1
#
_cell.length_a   1.000
_cell.length_b   1.000
_cell.length_c   1.000
_cell.angle_alpha   90.00
_cell.angle_beta   90.00
_cell.angle_gamma   90.00
#
_symmetry.space_group_name_H-M   'P 1'
#
loop_
_entity.id
_entity.type
_entity.pdbx_description
1 polymer ?
#
loop_
_entity_poly.entity_id
_entity_poly.type
_entity_poly.pdbx_seq_one_letter_code
_entity_poly.pdbx_strand_id
1 'polypeptide(L)'
;MAKRRFGVSIPEDLAQRLDEASRRLGVERSRLVEKAVEALLEDYRHLLTRHSCSGIIIVSCPPRGEAEIATAVEKFRDIVAARLHSHTTGRCIEAIIVEGDSMRIAMLHRQLESVGCGARYISMPLHP
;
A
#
# COMPACT_ATOMS: atom_id res chain seq x y z
N MET A 1 -26.20 -9.72 -0.13
CA MET A 1 -25.38 -10.95 -0.26
C MET A 1 -25.33 -11.67 1.08
N ALA A 2 -25.23 -13.00 1.09
CA ALA A 2 -25.11 -13.78 2.32
C ALA A 2 -23.75 -13.52 3.00
N LYS A 3 -23.71 -13.37 4.33
CA LYS A 3 -22.47 -13.21 5.09
C LYS A 3 -21.98 -14.57 5.61
N ARG A 4 -20.69 -14.87 5.44
CA ARG A 4 -20.03 -16.06 6.01
C ARG A 4 -19.33 -15.70 7.32
N ARG A 5 -19.60 -16.44 8.39
CA ARG A 5 -18.90 -16.30 9.68
C ARG A 5 -17.71 -17.27 9.74
N PHE A 6 -16.57 -16.78 10.19
CA PHE A 6 -15.37 -17.57 10.47
C PHE A 6 -14.59 -16.91 11.62
N GLY A 7 -13.83 -17.71 12.37
CA GLY A 7 -12.99 -17.22 13.46
C GLY A 7 -11.56 -16.99 13.00
N VAL A 8 -10.93 -15.92 13.48
CA VAL A 8 -9.50 -15.62 13.25
C VAL A 8 -8.85 -15.25 14.57
N SER A 9 -7.59 -15.65 14.73
CA SER A 9 -6.75 -15.24 15.87
C SER A 9 -5.82 -14.13 15.43
N ILE A 10 -5.79 -13.03 16.19
CA ILE A 10 -4.88 -11.90 16.00
C ILE A 10 -4.23 -11.53 17.34
N PRO A 11 -3.10 -10.82 17.33
CA PRO A 11 -2.49 -10.30 18.56
C PRO A 11 -3.48 -9.48 19.41
N GLU A 12 -3.41 -9.63 20.72
CA GLU A 12 -4.33 -8.98 21.68
C GLU A 12 -4.29 -7.45 21.57
N ASP A 13 -3.09 -6.87 21.40
CA ASP A 13 -2.92 -5.43 21.22
C ASP A 13 -3.62 -4.91 19.95
N LEU A 14 -3.59 -5.70 18.87
CA LEU A 14 -4.27 -5.37 17.63
C LEU A 14 -5.79 -5.45 17.77
N ALA A 15 -6.30 -6.46 18.49
CA ALA A 15 -7.72 -6.59 18.80
C ALA A 15 -8.22 -5.39 19.63
N GLN A 16 -7.47 -4.98 20.65
CA GLN A 16 -7.81 -3.81 21.47
C GLN A 16 -7.84 -2.51 20.65
N ARG A 17 -6.88 -2.31 19.74
CA ARG A 17 -6.86 -1.14 18.85
C ARG A 17 -8.04 -1.14 17.88
N LEU A 18 -8.45 -2.30 17.39
CA LEU A 18 -9.64 -2.44 16.55
C LEU A 18 -10.92 -2.11 17.33
N ASP A 19 -11.02 -2.53 18.58
CA ASP A 19 -12.14 -2.24 19.48
C ASP A 19 -12.26 -0.76 19.79
N GLU A 20 -11.12 -0.12 20.06
CA GLU A 20 -11.07 1.31 20.26
C GLU A 20 -11.54 2.06 19.01
N ALA A 21 -11.06 1.67 17.83
CA ALA A 21 -11.47 2.27 16.56
C ALA A 21 -12.98 2.11 16.32
N SER A 22 -13.53 0.91 16.58
CA SER A 22 -14.97 0.64 16.48
C SER A 22 -15.78 1.58 17.36
N ARG A 23 -15.40 1.70 18.64
CA ARG A 23 -16.07 2.57 19.61
C ARG A 23 -15.98 4.05 19.24
N ARG A 24 -14.79 4.53 18.83
CA ARG A 24 -14.56 5.95 18.52
C ARG A 24 -15.23 6.38 17.21
N LEU A 25 -15.31 5.49 16.23
CA LEU A 25 -15.90 5.78 14.92
C LEU A 25 -17.40 5.47 14.87
N GLY A 26 -17.96 4.78 15.88
CA GLY A 26 -19.35 4.32 15.85
C GLY A 26 -19.61 3.28 14.75
N VAL A 27 -18.59 2.51 14.37
CA VAL A 27 -18.67 1.51 13.29
C VAL A 27 -18.48 0.13 13.88
N GLU A 28 -19.35 -0.81 13.52
CA GLU A 28 -19.26 -2.22 13.91
C GLU A 28 -17.88 -2.83 13.60
N ARG A 29 -17.31 -3.57 14.55
CA ARG A 29 -16.02 -4.27 14.40
C ARG A 29 -15.95 -5.08 13.12
N SER A 30 -17.01 -5.84 12.81
CA SER A 30 -17.09 -6.66 11.60
C SER A 30 -17.01 -5.84 10.32
N ARG A 31 -17.51 -4.60 10.31
CA ARG A 31 -17.47 -3.72 9.13
C ARG A 31 -16.10 -3.10 8.93
N LEU A 32 -15.36 -2.81 10.02
CA LEU A 32 -13.96 -2.41 9.93
C LEU A 32 -13.10 -3.55 9.38
N VAL A 33 -13.31 -4.78 9.85
CA VAL A 33 -12.63 -5.97 9.33
C VAL A 33 -12.98 -6.22 7.86
N GLU A 34 -14.27 -6.13 7.50
CA GLU A 34 -14.74 -6.27 6.11
C GLU A 34 -14.01 -5.30 5.17
N LYS A 35 -13.97 -4.00 5.51
CA LYS A 35 -13.24 -2.99 4.74
C LYS A 35 -11.74 -3.26 4.64
N ALA A 36 -11.11 -3.70 5.74
CA ALA A 36 -9.69 -4.01 5.76
C ALA A 36 -9.37 -5.21 4.87
N VAL A 37 -10.21 -6.25 4.89
CA VAL A 37 -10.06 -7.44 4.03
C VAL A 37 -10.32 -7.09 2.56
N GLU A 38 -11.32 -6.28 2.24
CA GLU A 38 -11.57 -5.81 0.87
C GLU A 38 -10.37 -5.04 0.31
N ALA A 39 -9.86 -4.06 1.06
CA ALA A 39 -8.68 -3.30 0.66
C ALA A 39 -7.47 -4.20 0.44
N LEU A 40 -7.24 -5.13 1.37
CA LEU A 40 -6.15 -6.11 1.27
C LEU A 40 -6.28 -6.97 0.01
N LEU A 41 -7.48 -7.48 -0.30
CA LEU A 41 -7.71 -8.32 -1.47
C LEU A 41 -7.53 -7.55 -2.78
N GLU A 42 -7.93 -6.27 -2.83
CA GLU A 42 -7.70 -5.43 -3.99
C GLU A 42 -6.19 -5.19 -4.20
N ASP A 43 -5.42 -4.96 -3.14
CA ASP A 43 -3.96 -4.85 -3.20
C ASP A 43 -3.33 -6.15 -3.75
N TYR A 44 -3.80 -7.32 -3.29
CA TYR A 44 -3.32 -8.62 -3.77
C TYR A 44 -3.79 -8.98 -5.18
N ARG A 45 -4.85 -8.36 -5.73
CA ARG A 45 -5.34 -8.66 -7.08
C ARG A 45 -4.25 -8.49 -8.15
N HIS A 46 -3.39 -7.50 -7.96
CA HIS A 46 -2.21 -7.22 -8.79
C HIS A 46 -1.12 -8.30 -8.72
N LEU A 47 -1.06 -9.04 -7.61
CA LEU A 47 -0.12 -10.14 -7.38
C LEU A 47 -0.67 -11.49 -7.85
N LEU A 48 -2.00 -11.68 -7.79
CA LEU A 48 -2.65 -12.95 -8.13
C LEU A 48 -2.87 -13.12 -9.65
N THR A 49 -3.01 -12.01 -10.38
CA THR A 49 -3.26 -12.03 -11.82
C THR A 49 -2.46 -10.93 -12.50
N ARG A 50 -1.57 -11.33 -13.42
CA ARG A 50 -0.77 -10.40 -14.21
C ARG A 50 -1.68 -9.59 -15.14
N HIS A 51 -1.63 -8.28 -15.05
CA HIS A 51 -2.38 -7.36 -15.91
C HIS A 51 -1.62 -6.03 -16.05
N SER A 52 -2.07 -5.14 -16.93
CA SER A 52 -1.57 -3.76 -16.94
C SER A 52 -2.41 -2.92 -15.99
N CYS A 53 -1.79 -2.17 -15.10
CA CYS A 53 -2.48 -1.27 -14.18
C CYS A 53 -1.72 0.04 -13.98
N SER A 54 -2.42 1.01 -13.41
CA SER A 54 -1.84 2.25 -12.92
C SER A 54 -2.05 2.39 -11.41
N GLY A 55 -1.25 3.22 -10.77
CA GLY A 55 -1.37 3.46 -9.34
C GLY A 55 -0.36 4.48 -8.84
N ILE A 56 -0.34 4.63 -7.51
CA ILE A 56 0.61 5.48 -6.82
C ILE A 56 1.28 4.68 -5.72
N ILE A 57 2.62 4.75 -5.66
CA ILE A 57 3.39 4.26 -4.52
C ILE A 57 3.78 5.48 -3.69
N ILE A 58 3.33 5.51 -2.45
CA ILE A 58 3.71 6.53 -1.47
C ILE A 58 4.80 5.93 -0.58
N VAL A 59 5.96 6.58 -0.52
CA VAL A 59 7.10 6.17 0.31
C VAL A 59 7.40 7.24 1.34
N SER A 60 7.60 6.85 2.59
CA SER A 60 8.11 7.72 3.65
C SER A 60 9.38 7.14 4.26
N CYS A 61 10.50 7.85 4.08
CA CYS A 61 11.82 7.48 4.57
C CYS A 61 12.44 8.57 5.44
N PRO A 62 13.38 8.24 6.34
CA PRO A 62 14.36 9.21 6.81
C PRO A 62 15.27 9.66 5.65
N PRO A 63 15.94 10.83 5.73
CA PRO A 63 16.77 11.37 4.64
C PRO A 63 17.83 10.41 4.09
N ARG A 64 18.38 9.56 4.97
CA ARG A 64 19.39 8.55 4.58
C ARG A 64 18.90 7.52 3.54
N GLY A 65 17.58 7.32 3.39
CA GLY A 65 17.02 6.34 2.46
C GLY A 65 16.73 6.90 1.06
N GLU A 66 16.98 8.19 0.83
CA GLU A 66 16.64 8.87 -0.41
C GLU A 66 17.42 8.34 -1.61
N ALA A 67 18.70 8.03 -1.43
CA ALA A 67 19.56 7.50 -2.49
C ALA A 67 19.12 6.10 -2.94
N GLU A 68 18.71 5.26 -1.99
CA GLU A 68 18.20 3.92 -2.26
C GLU A 68 16.85 3.96 -2.97
N ILE A 69 15.95 4.87 -2.58
CA ILE A 69 14.70 5.10 -3.31
C ILE A 69 15.00 5.55 -4.74
N ALA A 70 15.86 6.56 -4.92
CA ALA A 70 16.19 7.07 -6.25
C ALA A 70 16.77 5.97 -7.15
N THR A 71 17.65 5.13 -6.61
CA THR A 71 18.23 3.98 -7.31
C THR A 71 17.16 2.95 -7.68
N ALA A 72 16.23 2.66 -6.77
CA ALA A 72 15.09 1.80 -7.05
C ALA A 72 14.22 2.38 -8.18
N VAL A 73 13.82 3.65 -8.08
CA VAL A 73 12.97 4.29 -9.09
C VAL A 73 13.63 4.28 -10.48
N GLU A 74 14.92 4.60 -10.60
CA GLU A 74 15.61 4.59 -11.90
C GLU A 74 15.63 3.20 -12.54
N LYS A 75 15.82 2.13 -11.75
CA LYS A 75 15.76 0.74 -12.22
C LYS A 75 14.38 0.36 -12.78
N PHE A 76 13.33 1.05 -12.34
CA PHE A 76 11.95 0.84 -12.77
C PHE A 76 11.38 2.01 -13.61
N ARG A 77 12.23 2.85 -14.20
CA ARG A 77 11.82 4.06 -14.94
C ARG A 77 10.83 3.84 -16.09
N ASP A 78 10.83 2.65 -16.68
CA ASP A 78 9.91 2.25 -17.74
C ASP A 78 8.45 2.12 -17.29
N ILE A 79 8.19 1.94 -15.98
CA ILE A 79 6.85 1.93 -15.40
C ILE A 79 6.55 3.17 -14.56
N VAL A 80 7.49 4.12 -14.45
CA VAL A 80 7.33 5.33 -13.62
C VAL A 80 6.89 6.48 -14.52
N ALA A 81 5.64 6.89 -14.38
CA ALA A 81 5.06 8.00 -15.14
C ALA A 81 5.46 9.36 -14.54
N ALA A 82 5.54 9.46 -13.22
CA ALA A 82 5.95 10.66 -12.52
C ALA A 82 6.47 10.35 -11.11
N ARG A 83 7.30 11.24 -10.58
CA ARG A 83 7.78 11.19 -9.19
C ARG A 83 7.71 12.59 -8.60
N LEU A 84 7.06 12.72 -7.45
CA LEU A 84 7.07 13.90 -6.60
C LEU A 84 7.81 13.56 -5.32
N HIS A 85 8.81 14.37 -4.95
CA HIS A 85 9.57 14.24 -3.72
C HIS A 85 9.41 15.51 -2.88
N SER A 86 9.18 15.36 -1.57
CA SER A 86 9.08 16.48 -0.63
C SER A 86 9.71 16.15 0.72
N HIS A 87 10.45 17.09 1.28
CA HIS A 87 10.96 17.00 2.64
C HIS A 87 9.90 17.49 3.65
N THR A 88 9.59 16.68 4.66
CA THR A 88 8.63 17.01 5.73
C THR A 88 9.18 16.54 7.07
N THR A 89 9.42 17.47 8.00
CA THR A 89 9.75 17.24 9.42
C THR A 89 10.64 16.01 9.67
N GLY A 90 11.86 16.01 9.13
CA GLY A 90 12.85 14.94 9.34
C GLY A 90 12.60 13.65 8.55
N ARG A 91 11.69 13.68 7.57
CA ARG A 91 11.43 12.59 6.62
C ARG A 91 11.33 13.13 5.19
N CYS A 92 11.57 12.25 4.24
CA CYS A 92 11.26 12.45 2.83
C CYS A 92 9.97 11.67 2.52
N ILE A 93 9.03 12.33 1.87
CA ILE A 93 7.81 11.71 1.35
C ILE A 93 7.90 11.74 -0.16
N GLU A 94 7.69 10.58 -0.78
CA GLU A 94 7.66 10.44 -2.22
C GLU A 94 6.34 9.88 -2.69
N ALA A 95 5.80 10.47 -3.74
CA ALA A 95 4.65 9.99 -4.48
C ALA A 95 5.13 9.60 -5.88
N ILE A 96 5.11 8.30 -6.18
CA ILE A 96 5.59 7.72 -7.43
C ILE A 96 4.37 7.21 -8.19
N ILE A 97 4.01 7.89 -9.28
CA ILE A 97 2.94 7.46 -10.18
C ILE A 97 3.51 6.39 -11.10
N VAL A 98 2.85 5.24 -11.14
CA VAL A 98 3.27 4.08 -11.94
C VAL A 98 2.19 3.64 -12.91
N GLU A 99 2.60 3.17 -14.07
CA GLU A 99 1.74 2.58 -15.09
C GLU A 99 2.50 1.47 -15.82
N GLY A 100 1.88 0.29 -15.93
CA GLY A 100 2.44 -0.82 -16.69
C GLY A 100 2.12 -2.18 -16.07
N ASP A 101 3.05 -3.10 -16.26
CA ASP A 101 2.90 -4.49 -15.83
C ASP A 101 2.78 -4.62 -14.31
N SER A 102 1.71 -5.26 -13.83
CA SER A 102 1.41 -5.39 -12.40
C SER A 102 2.51 -6.11 -11.62
N MET A 103 3.25 -7.04 -12.25
CA MET A 103 4.38 -7.71 -11.62
C MET A 103 5.59 -6.78 -11.49
N ARG A 104 5.87 -5.93 -12.48
CA ARG A 104 6.93 -4.90 -12.33
C ARG A 104 6.59 -3.90 -11.23
N ILE A 105 5.34 -3.45 -11.17
CA ILE A 105 4.87 -2.52 -10.12
C ILE A 105 5.03 -3.16 -8.73
N ALA A 106 4.62 -4.42 -8.59
CA ALA A 106 4.81 -5.19 -7.36
C ALA A 106 6.28 -5.36 -6.97
N MET A 107 7.18 -5.58 -7.94
CA MET A 107 8.61 -5.69 -7.69
C MET A 107 9.20 -4.36 -7.20
N LEU A 108 8.80 -3.24 -7.79
CA LEU A 108 9.20 -1.92 -7.31
C LEU A 108 8.71 -1.69 -5.87
N HIS A 109 7.42 -1.98 -5.59
CA HIS A 109 6.86 -1.84 -4.25
C HIS A 109 7.65 -2.63 -3.21
N ARG A 110 7.92 -3.93 -3.46
CA ARG A 110 8.72 -4.78 -2.56
C ARG A 110 10.14 -4.26 -2.38
N GLN A 111 10.75 -3.75 -3.46
CA GLN A 111 12.10 -3.18 -3.38
C GLN A 111 12.10 -1.94 -2.47
N LEU A 112 11.08 -1.08 -2.56
CA LEU A 112 10.92 0.11 -1.70
C LEU A 112 10.61 -0.26 -0.24
N GLU A 113 9.81 -1.30 0.01
CA GLU A 113 9.58 -1.84 1.37
C GLU A 113 10.88 -2.33 2.01
N SER A 114 11.77 -2.96 1.22
CA SER A 114 13.05 -3.50 1.71
C SER A 114 14.06 -2.43 2.16
N VAL A 115 13.87 -1.16 1.76
CA VAL A 115 14.71 -0.02 2.18
C VAL A 115 14.43 0.37 3.65
N GLY A 116 13.46 -0.26 4.31
CA GLY A 116 13.10 0.06 5.70
C GLY A 116 12.25 1.32 5.83
N CYS A 117 11.58 1.67 4.74
CA CYS A 117 10.69 2.81 4.64
C CYS A 117 9.23 2.38 4.62
N GLY A 118 8.34 3.28 5.06
CA GLY A 118 6.90 3.04 4.93
C GLY A 118 6.51 3.21 3.47
N ALA A 119 6.35 2.12 2.74
CA ALA A 119 5.81 2.12 1.38
C ALA A 119 4.34 1.67 1.39
N ARG A 120 3.51 2.33 0.58
CA ARG A 120 2.12 1.94 0.35
C ARG A 120 1.79 2.11 -1.11
N TYR A 121 1.27 1.05 -1.72
CA TYR A 121 0.64 1.12 -3.04
C TYR A 121 -0.84 1.42 -2.90
N ILE A 122 -1.35 2.29 -3.78
CA ILE A 122 -2.78 2.51 -3.98
C ILE A 122 -3.03 2.23 -5.46
N SER A 123 -3.84 1.22 -5.72
CA SER A 123 -4.28 0.93 -7.09
C SER A 123 -5.20 2.04 -7.57
N MET A 124 -4.96 2.50 -8.80
CA MET A 124 -5.91 3.37 -9.48
C MET A 124 -6.79 2.45 -10.32
N PRO A 125 -8.11 2.42 -10.08
CA PRO A 125 -8.99 1.70 -10.98
C PRO A 125 -8.89 2.34 -12.36
N LEU A 126 -8.32 1.61 -13.31
CA LEU A 126 -8.64 1.80 -14.72
C LEU A 126 -10.17 1.74 -14.78
N HIS A 127 -10.79 2.81 -15.25
CA HIS A 127 -12.25 3.04 -15.18
C HIS A 127 -13.09 1.81 -15.62
N PRO A 128 -14.34 1.70 -15.10
CA PRO A 128 -15.14 0.47 -15.01
C PRO A 128 -15.42 -0.25 -16.33
#